data_AF-A0A1F8DVV2-F1
#
_entry.id   AF-A0A1F8DVV2-F1
#
_cell.length_a   1.000
_cell.length_b   1.000
_cell.length_c   1.000
_cell.angle_alpha   90.00
_cell.angle_beta   90.00
_cell.angle_gamma   90.00
#
_symmetry.space_group_name_H-M   'P 1'
#
loop_
_entity.id
_entity.type
_entity.pdbx_description
1 polymer ?
#
loop_
_entity_poly.entity_id
_entity_poly.type
_entity_poly.pdbx_seq_one_letter_code
_entity_poly.pdbx_strand_id
1 'polypeptide(L)'
;MKLKKIAKLTGIIGGGIILVGGIVIGVSGMWPVARVGASPITYASFSDNFTMADHFYRSNIRISGTSDRAVNAKEVQRDLQRVTMESLIDQILIDRELKKRYTANDLERLIANKMEGVELTSDTMTEAVELMYGLDAEGFTDLLLIPRAKQEILAGNLSLQSGAFNDWLSAQRAAAHIFIFIPSLQWTGSEVSVR
;
A
#
# COMPACT_ATOMS: atom_id res chain seq x y z
N MET A 1 31.57 -17.07 -41.27
CA MET A 1 31.01 -15.69 -41.26
C MET A 1 29.53 -15.58 -40.84
N LYS A 2 28.81 -16.67 -40.52
CA LYS A 2 27.36 -16.62 -40.19
C LYS A 2 27.03 -16.43 -38.69
N LEU A 3 27.88 -16.89 -37.76
CA LEU A 3 27.61 -16.77 -36.30
C LEU A 3 27.61 -15.33 -35.78
N LYS A 4 28.47 -14.44 -36.30
CA LYS A 4 28.57 -13.04 -35.83
C LYS A 4 27.32 -12.20 -36.12
N LYS A 5 26.52 -12.57 -37.14
CA LYS A 5 25.27 -11.85 -37.48
C LYS A 5 24.11 -12.23 -36.55
N ILE A 6 24.04 -13.49 -36.11
CA ILE A 6 22.98 -13.99 -35.22
C ILE A 6 23.13 -13.39 -33.81
N ALA A 7 24.37 -13.32 -33.30
CA ALA A 7 24.65 -12.72 -31.98
C ALA A 7 24.36 -11.20 -31.91
N LYS A 8 24.55 -10.46 -33.02
CA LYS A 8 24.15 -9.05 -33.09
C LYS A 8 22.64 -8.86 -33.10
N LEU A 9 21.90 -9.76 -33.76
CA LEU A 9 20.44 -9.68 -33.84
C LEU A 9 19.78 -10.01 -32.50
N THR A 10 20.27 -11.02 -31.78
CA THR A 10 19.78 -11.36 -30.43
C THR A 10 20.11 -10.29 -29.39
N GLY A 11 21.26 -9.61 -29.50
CA GLY A 11 21.61 -8.47 -28.64
C GLY A 11 20.73 -7.24 -28.87
N ILE A 12 20.31 -6.98 -30.11
CA ILE A 12 19.40 -5.86 -30.45
C ILE A 12 17.96 -6.17 -30.02
N ILE A 13 17.50 -7.41 -30.23
CA ILE A 13 16.16 -7.84 -29.79
C ILE A 13 16.10 -7.91 -28.26
N GLY A 14 17.11 -8.48 -27.60
CA GLY A 14 17.20 -8.53 -26.14
C GLY A 14 17.34 -7.13 -25.52
N GLY A 15 18.17 -6.26 -26.08
CA GLY A 15 18.31 -4.87 -25.64
C GLY A 15 17.04 -4.04 -25.87
N GLY A 16 16.34 -4.26 -27.00
CA GLY A 16 15.05 -3.64 -27.29
C GLY A 16 13.94 -4.08 -26.35
N ILE A 17 13.89 -5.37 -26.00
CA ILE A 17 12.92 -5.90 -25.01
C ILE A 17 13.20 -5.37 -23.60
N ILE A 18 14.47 -5.24 -23.20
CA ILE A 18 14.84 -4.65 -21.90
C ILE A 18 14.49 -3.16 -21.85
N LEU A 19 14.73 -2.41 -22.92
CA LEU A 19 14.37 -1.00 -23.02
C LEU A 19 12.84 -0.79 -23.02
N VAL A 20 12.11 -1.52 -23.86
CA VAL A 20 10.65 -1.43 -23.93
C VAL A 20 10.01 -1.91 -22.62
N GLY A 21 10.51 -3.01 -22.03
CA GLY A 21 10.09 -3.48 -20.71
C GLY A 21 10.36 -2.45 -19.62
N GLY A 22 11.53 -1.82 -19.62
CA GLY A 22 11.87 -0.73 -18.69
C GLY A 22 10.98 0.50 -18.85
N ILE A 23 10.63 0.88 -20.08
CA ILE A 23 9.72 2.00 -20.38
C ILE A 23 8.28 1.67 -19.96
N VAL A 24 7.78 0.48 -20.28
CA VAL A 24 6.41 0.06 -19.91
C VAL A 24 6.27 0.02 -18.39
N ILE A 25 7.25 -0.55 -17.67
CA ILE A 25 7.28 -0.53 -16.21
C ILE A 25 7.32 0.91 -15.70
N GLY A 26 8.13 1.77 -16.32
CA GLY A 26 8.32 3.19 -15.99
C GLY A 26 7.13 4.11 -16.27
N VAL A 27 6.15 3.70 -17.08
CA VAL A 27 4.93 4.48 -17.35
C VAL A 27 3.74 3.96 -16.55
N SER A 28 3.68 2.66 -16.25
CA SER A 28 2.57 2.04 -15.51
C SER A 28 2.66 2.19 -13.99
N GLY A 29 3.73 2.79 -13.45
CA GLY A 29 3.93 2.87 -12.00
C GLY A 29 4.25 1.52 -11.34
N MET A 30 4.55 0.49 -12.14
CA MET A 30 4.77 -0.89 -11.66
C MET A 30 6.19 -1.14 -11.14
N TRP A 31 7.07 -0.14 -11.10
CA TRP A 31 8.39 -0.33 -10.50
C TRP A 31 8.29 -0.51 -8.98
N PRO A 32 9.04 -1.46 -8.40
CA PRO A 32 9.01 -1.68 -6.97
C PRO A 32 9.70 -0.53 -6.23
N VAL A 33 9.02 0.05 -5.25
CA VAL A 33 9.58 1.03 -4.30
C VAL A 33 9.95 0.40 -2.96
N ALA A 34 9.39 -0.77 -2.68
CA ALA A 34 9.82 -1.66 -1.61
C ALA A 34 9.44 -3.11 -1.94
N ARG A 35 9.90 -4.06 -1.13
CA ARG A 35 9.44 -5.45 -1.17
C ARG A 35 9.34 -6.04 0.22
N VAL A 36 8.35 -6.91 0.43
CA VAL A 36 8.11 -7.68 1.66
C VAL A 36 8.19 -9.17 1.29
N GLY A 37 9.37 -9.77 1.46
CA GLY A 37 9.67 -11.10 0.92
C GLY A 37 9.68 -11.08 -0.62
N ALA A 38 8.76 -11.84 -1.24
CA ALA A 38 8.56 -11.89 -2.69
C ALA A 38 7.47 -10.92 -3.21
N SER A 39 6.75 -10.25 -2.31
CA SER A 39 5.65 -9.33 -2.67
C SER A 39 6.19 -7.92 -2.85
N PRO A 40 6.12 -7.31 -4.05
CA PRO A 40 6.54 -5.94 -4.27
C PRO A 40 5.50 -4.94 -3.75
N ILE A 41 5.95 -3.79 -3.27
CA ILE A 41 5.16 -2.57 -3.15
C ILE A 41 5.54 -1.70 -4.35
N THR A 42 4.58 -1.41 -5.22
CA THR A 42 4.80 -0.62 -6.44
C THR A 42 4.70 0.87 -6.16
N TYR A 43 5.27 1.68 -7.06
CA TYR A 43 5.13 3.14 -6.97
C TYR A 43 3.69 3.59 -7.08
N ALA A 44 2.87 2.98 -7.95
CA ALA A 44 1.45 3.29 -8.04
C ALA A 44 0.75 3.13 -6.69
N SER A 45 0.86 1.94 -6.08
CA SER A 45 0.27 1.66 -4.77
C SER A 45 0.77 2.61 -3.68
N PHE A 46 2.07 2.92 -3.66
CA PHE A 46 2.63 3.90 -2.74
C PHE A 46 2.10 5.31 -2.98
N SER A 47 2.04 5.75 -4.23
CA SER A 47 1.59 7.08 -4.62
C SER A 47 0.11 7.30 -4.30
N ASP A 48 -0.73 6.32 -4.58
CA ASP A 48 -2.18 6.41 -4.34
C ASP A 48 -2.48 6.47 -2.84
N ASN A 49 -1.84 5.61 -2.05
CA ASN A 49 -1.99 5.62 -0.59
C ASN A 49 -1.40 6.89 0.04
N PHE A 50 -0.26 7.38 -0.46
CA PHE A 50 0.33 8.63 0.00
C PHE A 50 -0.57 9.82 -0.30
N THR A 51 -1.16 9.88 -1.51
CA THR A 51 -2.05 10.96 -1.92
C THR A 51 -3.31 10.98 -1.08
N MET A 52 -3.92 9.81 -0.83
CA MET A 52 -5.06 9.67 0.09
C MET A 52 -4.70 10.18 1.50
N ALA A 53 -3.54 9.77 2.03
CA ALA A 53 -3.10 10.16 3.37
C ALA A 53 -2.82 11.67 3.49
N ASP A 54 -2.17 12.27 2.49
CA ASP A 54 -1.92 13.71 2.41
C ASP A 54 -3.24 14.49 2.30
N HIS A 55 -4.20 14.01 1.50
CA HIS A 55 -5.51 14.64 1.39
C HIS A 55 -6.26 14.62 2.72
N PHE A 56 -6.35 13.44 3.36
CA PHE A 56 -6.96 13.30 4.69
C PHE A 56 -6.33 14.21 5.73
N TYR A 57 -5.00 14.28 5.75
CA TYR A 57 -4.26 15.17 6.65
C TYR A 57 -4.64 16.65 6.43
N ARG A 58 -4.61 17.12 5.17
CA ARG A 58 -4.94 18.50 4.81
C ARG A 58 -6.41 18.83 5.10
N SER A 59 -7.34 17.92 4.81
CA SER A 59 -8.75 18.10 5.10
C SER A 59 -9.01 18.21 6.60
N ASN A 60 -8.36 17.38 7.43
CA ASN A 60 -8.48 17.48 8.88
C ASN A 60 -7.95 18.79 9.46
N ILE A 61 -6.83 19.31 8.94
CA ILE A 61 -6.32 20.63 9.34
C ILE A 61 -7.35 21.71 9.00
N ARG A 62 -7.88 21.68 7.76
CA ARG A 62 -8.87 22.66 7.29
C ARG A 62 -10.14 22.65 8.15
N ILE A 63 -10.64 21.46 8.49
CA ILE A 63 -11.86 21.28 9.28
C ILE A 63 -11.65 21.65 10.75
N SER A 64 -10.51 21.29 11.35
CA SER A 64 -10.22 21.57 12.76
C SER A 64 -9.89 23.05 13.06
N GLY A 65 -9.64 23.86 12.02
CA GLY A 65 -9.27 25.27 12.19
C GLY A 65 -7.88 25.47 12.80
N THR A 66 -7.08 24.41 12.89
CA THR A 66 -5.70 24.48 13.38
C THR A 66 -4.87 25.29 12.39
N SER A 67 -4.35 26.44 12.81
CA SER A 67 -3.52 27.27 11.92
C SER A 67 -2.23 26.54 11.57
N ASP A 68 -1.87 26.54 10.28
CA ASP A 68 -0.65 25.98 9.65
C ASP A 68 0.69 26.56 10.22
N ARG A 69 0.62 27.39 11.26
CA ARG A 69 1.71 28.20 11.83
C ARG A 69 2.54 27.43 12.86
N ALA A 70 3.13 26.31 12.45
CA ALA A 70 4.27 25.66 13.13
C ALA A 70 4.75 24.40 12.39
N VAL A 71 3.99 23.92 11.41
CA VAL A 71 4.20 22.61 10.84
C VAL A 71 5.23 22.69 9.73
N ASN A 72 6.38 22.04 9.91
CA ASN A 72 7.38 21.92 8.87
C ASN A 72 6.83 20.99 7.77
N ALA A 73 6.40 21.58 6.65
CA ALA A 73 5.80 20.84 5.53
C ALA A 73 6.67 19.66 5.05
N LYS A 74 8.00 19.76 5.14
CA LYS A 74 8.90 18.66 4.77
C LYS A 74 8.90 17.52 5.80
N GLU A 75 8.75 17.84 7.07
CA GLU A 75 8.69 16.86 8.16
C GLU A 75 7.40 16.05 8.06
N VAL A 76 6.25 16.73 7.90
CA VAL A 76 4.97 16.07 7.64
C VAL A 76 5.02 15.20 6.40
N GLN A 77 5.58 15.70 5.31
CA GLN A 77 5.71 14.90 4.09
C GLN A 77 6.50 13.61 4.34
N ARG A 78 7.60 13.69 5.08
CA ARG A 78 8.42 12.52 5.44
C ARG A 78 7.68 11.56 6.36
N ASP A 79 6.94 12.07 7.33
CA ASP A 79 6.13 11.25 8.23
C ASP A 79 4.98 10.56 7.50
N LEU A 80 4.30 11.25 6.58
CA LEU A 80 3.28 10.66 5.72
C LEU A 80 3.89 9.57 4.82
N GLN A 81 5.06 9.80 4.23
CA GLN A 81 5.78 8.77 3.46
C GLN A 81 6.11 7.55 4.33
N ARG A 82 6.59 7.76 5.55
CA ARG A 82 6.91 6.70 6.52
C ARG A 82 5.66 5.88 6.86
N VAL A 83 4.58 6.53 7.30
CA VAL A 83 3.32 5.87 7.69
C VAL A 83 2.69 5.14 6.50
N THR A 84 2.72 5.74 5.30
CA THR A 84 2.23 5.10 4.07
C THR A 84 2.97 3.81 3.79
N MET A 85 4.31 3.83 3.86
CA MET A 85 5.12 2.64 3.66
C MET A 85 4.83 1.56 4.72
N GLU A 86 4.70 1.94 5.99
CA GLU A 86 4.33 1.01 7.07
C GLU A 86 2.98 0.36 6.81
N SER A 87 1.97 1.15 6.44
CA SER A 87 0.63 0.64 6.15
C SER A 87 0.67 -0.40 5.02
N LEU A 88 1.39 -0.12 3.93
CA LEU A 88 1.51 -1.04 2.80
C LEU A 88 2.26 -2.33 3.17
N ILE A 89 3.28 -2.23 4.03
CA ILE A 89 3.96 -3.42 4.57
C ILE A 89 2.97 -4.26 5.38
N ASP A 90 2.21 -3.65 6.28
CA ASP A 90 1.23 -4.34 7.12
C ASP A 90 0.14 -5.01 6.29
N GLN A 91 -0.40 -4.30 5.29
CA GLN A 91 -1.39 -4.82 4.37
C GLN A 91 -0.89 -6.11 3.69
N ILE A 92 0.37 -6.14 3.23
CA ILE A 92 0.95 -7.36 2.64
C ILE A 92 1.05 -8.50 3.66
N LEU A 93 1.45 -8.21 4.90
CA LEU A 93 1.58 -9.22 5.95
C LEU A 93 0.21 -9.80 6.33
N ILE A 94 -0.81 -8.93 6.47
CA ILE A 94 -2.20 -9.30 6.74
C ILE A 94 -2.75 -10.13 5.58
N ASP A 95 -2.59 -9.68 4.34
CA ASP A 95 -3.05 -10.39 3.13
C ASP A 95 -2.45 -11.79 3.05
N ARG A 96 -1.15 -11.91 3.32
CA ARG A 96 -0.45 -13.19 3.31
C ARG A 96 -1.03 -14.14 4.35
N GLU A 97 -1.34 -13.65 5.54
CA GLU A 97 -1.89 -14.47 6.60
C GLU A 97 -3.33 -14.90 6.31
N LEU A 98 -4.17 -13.99 5.82
CA LEU A 98 -5.54 -14.30 5.42
C LEU A 98 -5.57 -15.34 4.29
N LYS A 99 -4.67 -15.24 3.30
CA LYS A 99 -4.53 -16.22 2.20
C LYS A 99 -4.09 -17.62 2.67
N LYS A 100 -3.45 -17.75 3.83
CA LYS A 100 -3.17 -19.07 4.43
C LYS A 100 -4.40 -19.68 5.12
N ARG A 101 -5.28 -18.82 5.63
CA ARG A 101 -6.43 -19.20 6.46
C ARG A 101 -7.69 -19.47 5.66
N TYR A 102 -7.84 -18.80 4.51
CA TYR A 102 -9.06 -18.80 3.72
C TYR A 102 -8.79 -19.09 2.25
N THR A 103 -9.78 -19.70 1.59
CA THR A 103 -9.84 -19.70 0.13
C THR A 103 -10.15 -18.28 -0.38
N ALA A 104 -9.89 -17.99 -1.65
CA ALA A 104 -10.18 -16.69 -2.24
C ALA A 104 -11.67 -16.33 -2.10
N ASN A 105 -12.56 -17.27 -2.44
CA ASN A 105 -14.01 -17.06 -2.38
C ASN A 105 -14.50 -16.85 -0.94
N ASP A 106 -13.96 -17.58 0.03
CA ASP A 106 -14.36 -17.40 1.43
C ASP A 106 -13.90 -16.04 1.96
N LEU A 107 -12.68 -15.61 1.60
CA LEU A 107 -12.15 -14.32 2.00
C LEU A 107 -12.96 -13.17 1.38
N GLU A 108 -13.31 -13.26 0.09
CA GLU A 108 -14.18 -12.27 -0.58
C GLU A 108 -15.54 -12.17 0.11
N ARG A 109 -16.16 -13.30 0.47
CA ARG A 109 -17.42 -13.30 1.21
C ARG A 109 -17.29 -12.66 2.59
N LEU A 110 -16.21 -12.94 3.32
CA LEU A 110 -15.97 -12.32 4.64
C LEU A 110 -15.77 -10.81 4.52
N ILE A 111 -15.06 -10.34 3.49
CA ILE A 111 -14.87 -8.91 3.22
C ILE A 111 -16.22 -8.27 2.86
N ALA A 112 -16.99 -8.87 1.95
CA ALA A 112 -18.32 -8.38 1.58
C ALA A 112 -19.24 -8.27 2.79
N ASN A 113 -19.26 -9.28 3.67
CA ASN A 113 -20.04 -9.26 4.91
C ASN A 113 -19.57 -8.17 5.88
N LYS A 114 -18.28 -7.78 5.87
CA LYS A 114 -17.79 -6.66 6.69
C LYS A 114 -18.13 -5.29 6.14
N MET A 115 -18.34 -5.20 4.84
CA MET A 115 -18.76 -3.97 4.18
C MET A 115 -20.29 -3.86 4.07
N GLU A 116 -21.04 -4.87 4.54
CA GLU A 116 -22.50 -4.84 4.57
C GLU A 116 -22.99 -3.65 5.40
N GLY A 117 -23.86 -2.82 4.80
CA GLY A 117 -24.38 -1.60 5.42
C GLY A 117 -23.53 -0.35 5.20
N VAL A 118 -22.38 -0.43 4.50
CA VAL A 118 -21.64 0.75 4.05
C VAL A 118 -22.26 1.27 2.75
N GLU A 119 -23.14 2.27 2.84
CA GLU A 119 -23.83 2.85 1.68
C GLU A 119 -23.03 4.01 1.09
N LEU A 120 -22.14 3.70 0.13
CA LEU A 120 -21.34 4.70 -0.58
C LEU A 120 -22.09 5.37 -1.75
N THR A 121 -23.31 4.93 -2.07
CA THR A 121 -24.07 5.40 -3.24
C THR A 121 -24.90 6.65 -2.98
N SER A 122 -24.99 7.12 -1.73
CA SER A 122 -25.65 8.38 -1.45
C SER A 122 -24.75 9.56 -1.86
N ASP A 123 -25.34 10.58 -2.47
CA ASP A 123 -24.62 11.79 -2.91
C ASP A 123 -23.84 12.42 -1.74
N THR A 124 -24.46 12.45 -0.56
CA THR A 124 -23.84 13.00 0.67
C THR A 124 -22.62 12.19 1.14
N MET A 125 -22.66 10.86 1.03
CA MET A 125 -21.51 10.02 1.37
C MET A 125 -20.40 10.19 0.33
N THR A 126 -20.74 10.22 -0.96
CA THR A 126 -19.77 10.42 -2.04
C THR A 126 -19.05 11.75 -1.87
N GLU A 127 -19.78 12.85 -1.65
CA GLU A 127 -19.21 14.16 -1.39
C GLU A 127 -18.33 14.18 -0.14
N ALA A 128 -18.75 13.51 0.93
CA ALA A 128 -17.96 13.43 2.17
C ALA A 128 -16.64 12.67 1.97
N VAL A 129 -16.68 11.56 1.22
CA VAL A 129 -15.49 10.75 0.89
C VAL A 129 -14.52 11.54 0.02
N GLU A 130 -15.02 12.22 -1.02
CA GLU A 130 -14.20 13.07 -1.89
C GLU A 130 -13.58 14.23 -1.08
N LEU A 131 -14.37 14.89 -0.24
CA LEU A 131 -13.92 16.01 0.58
C LEU A 131 -12.87 15.59 1.62
N MET A 132 -13.01 14.41 2.22
CA MET A 132 -12.10 13.94 3.27
C MET A 132 -10.86 13.26 2.69
N TYR A 133 -11.02 12.35 1.75
CA TYR A 133 -9.95 11.46 1.29
C TYR A 133 -9.45 11.77 -0.12
N GLY A 134 -10.17 12.60 -0.89
CA GLY A 134 -9.83 12.90 -2.28
C GLY A 134 -10.02 11.69 -3.19
N LEU A 135 -10.93 10.78 -2.81
CA LEU A 135 -11.23 9.54 -3.49
C LEU A 135 -12.68 9.53 -3.97
N ASP A 136 -12.93 8.80 -5.04
CA ASP A 136 -14.28 8.36 -5.39
C ASP A 136 -14.67 7.12 -4.56
N ALA A 137 -15.89 6.62 -4.76
CA ALA A 137 -16.41 5.47 -4.02
C ALA A 137 -15.57 4.19 -4.25
N GLU A 138 -15.05 3.98 -5.47
CA GLU A 138 -14.22 2.83 -5.82
C GLU A 138 -12.86 2.91 -5.12
N GLY A 139 -12.16 4.03 -5.27
CA GLY A 139 -10.87 4.27 -4.62
C GLY A 139 -10.97 4.20 -3.10
N PHE A 140 -12.04 4.72 -2.51
CA PHE A 140 -12.28 4.60 -1.07
C PHE A 140 -12.49 3.16 -0.63
N THR A 141 -13.20 2.37 -1.44
CA THR A 141 -13.40 0.95 -1.18
C THR A 141 -12.07 0.20 -1.22
N ASP A 142 -11.30 0.39 -2.28
CA ASP A 142 -10.08 -0.37 -2.55
C ASP A 142 -8.89 0.03 -1.66
N LEU A 143 -8.72 1.32 -1.40
CA LEU A 143 -7.57 1.84 -0.65
C LEU A 143 -7.81 1.90 0.86
N LEU A 144 -9.07 1.94 1.30
CA LEU A 144 -9.40 2.07 2.73
C LEU A 144 -10.28 0.95 3.25
N LEU A 145 -11.49 0.76 2.71
CA LEU A 145 -12.47 -0.15 3.31
C LEU A 145 -12.03 -1.61 3.25
N ILE A 146 -11.57 -2.09 2.09
CA ILE A 146 -11.09 -3.47 1.95
C ILE A 146 -9.88 -3.75 2.85
N PRO A 147 -8.80 -2.94 2.83
CA PRO A 147 -7.68 -3.09 3.76
C PRO A 147 -8.12 -3.11 5.22
N ARG A 148 -9.05 -2.23 5.59
CA ARG A 148 -9.58 -2.15 6.95
C ARG A 148 -10.39 -3.40 7.33
N ALA A 149 -11.27 -3.86 6.45
CA ALA A 149 -12.06 -5.07 6.66
C ALA A 149 -11.16 -6.29 6.86
N LYS A 150 -10.10 -6.43 6.04
CA LYS A 150 -9.10 -7.50 6.19
C LYS A 150 -8.38 -7.45 7.53
N GLN A 151 -7.96 -6.26 7.97
CA GLN A 151 -7.35 -6.06 9.27
C GLN A 151 -8.29 -6.53 10.39
N GLU A 152 -9.56 -6.14 10.34
CA GLU A 152 -10.56 -6.51 11.35
C GLU A 152 -10.91 -8.00 11.34
N ILE A 153 -10.99 -8.62 10.15
CA ILE A 153 -11.16 -10.08 10.03
C ILE A 153 -9.99 -10.79 10.71
N LEU A 154 -8.76 -10.39 10.43
CA LEU A 154 -7.59 -11.03 11.04
C LEU A 154 -7.53 -10.79 12.56
N ALA A 155 -7.77 -9.54 13.00
CA ALA A 155 -7.79 -9.19 14.42
C ALA A 155 -8.85 -9.98 15.19
N GLY A 156 -10.06 -10.14 14.62
CA GLY A 156 -11.12 -10.96 15.20
C GLY A 156 -10.77 -12.44 15.30
N ASN A 157 -10.02 -12.99 14.35
CA ASN A 157 -9.54 -14.37 14.44
C ASN A 157 -8.45 -14.57 15.50
N LEU A 158 -7.51 -13.62 15.61
CA LEU A 158 -6.40 -13.71 16.55
C LEU A 158 -6.85 -13.55 18.00
N SER A 159 -7.83 -12.68 18.26
CA SER A 159 -8.40 -12.50 19.60
C SER A 159 -9.08 -13.78 20.12
N LEU A 160 -9.72 -14.55 19.24
CA LEU A 160 -10.30 -15.85 19.56
C LEU A 160 -9.24 -16.95 19.80
N GLN A 161 -8.02 -16.76 19.28
CA GLN A 161 -6.94 -17.75 19.29
C GLN A 161 -5.84 -17.47 20.34
N SER A 162 -6.09 -16.57 21.31
CA SER A 162 -5.21 -16.24 22.46
C SER A 162 -4.05 -15.26 22.22
N GLY A 163 -4.06 -14.46 21.14
CA GLY A 163 -3.03 -13.44 20.88
C GLY A 163 -3.59 -12.05 20.55
N ALA A 164 -2.87 -10.99 20.94
CA ALA A 164 -3.19 -9.62 20.52
C ALA A 164 -2.73 -9.41 19.06
N PHE A 165 -3.57 -8.77 18.25
CA PHE A 165 -3.26 -8.45 16.85
C PHE A 165 -1.93 -7.68 16.70
N ASN A 166 -1.65 -6.76 17.62
CA ASN A 166 -0.42 -5.95 17.60
C ASN A 166 0.84 -6.79 17.86
N ASP A 167 0.77 -7.77 18.76
CA ASP A 167 1.88 -8.65 19.07
C ASP A 167 2.18 -9.55 17.86
N TRP A 168 1.12 -10.09 17.25
CA TRP A 168 1.23 -10.86 16.02
C TRP A 168 1.85 -10.04 14.89
N LEU A 169 1.36 -8.81 14.66
CA LEU A 169 1.85 -7.94 13.58
C LEU A 169 3.32 -7.57 13.79
N SER A 170 3.71 -7.25 15.03
CA SER A 170 5.09 -6.96 15.41
C SER A 170 6.01 -8.16 15.15
N ALA A 171 5.57 -9.36 15.51
CA ALA A 171 6.30 -10.60 15.23
C ALA A 171 6.42 -10.87 13.71
N GLN A 172 5.36 -10.62 12.94
CA GLN A 172 5.41 -10.77 11.48
C GLN A 172 6.35 -9.76 10.82
N ARG A 173 6.36 -8.50 11.28
CA ARG A 173 7.28 -7.46 10.81
C ARG A 173 8.73 -7.87 11.05
N ALA A 174 9.06 -8.31 12.25
CA ALA A 174 10.42 -8.73 12.61
C ALA A 174 10.90 -9.97 11.83
N ALA A 175 9.99 -10.89 11.50
CA ALA A 175 10.31 -12.09 10.73
C ALA A 175 10.38 -11.85 9.20
N ALA A 176 9.86 -10.72 8.72
CA ALA A 176 9.76 -10.44 7.29
C ALA A 176 11.06 -9.86 6.72
N HIS A 177 11.42 -10.33 5.52
CA HIS A 177 12.54 -9.77 4.77
C HIS A 177 12.07 -8.53 4.00
N ILE A 178 12.28 -7.34 4.57
CA ILE A 178 11.80 -6.08 4.01
C ILE A 178 12.97 -5.27 3.45
N PHE A 179 12.80 -4.77 2.22
CA PHE A 179 13.76 -3.87 1.57
C PHE A 179 13.01 -2.67 1.02
N ILE A 180 13.49 -1.47 1.35
CA ILE A 180 12.92 -0.20 0.87
C ILE A 180 13.93 0.45 -0.08
N PHE A 181 13.45 0.80 -1.27
CA PHE A 181 14.25 1.41 -2.33
C PHE A 181 14.06 2.94 -2.39
N ILE A 182 13.08 3.48 -1.66
CA ILE A 182 12.89 4.93 -1.54
C ILE A 182 14.05 5.55 -0.74
N PRO A 183 14.77 6.54 -1.30
CA PRO A 183 15.97 7.09 -0.64
C PRO A 183 15.73 7.78 0.71
N SER A 184 14.54 8.33 0.95
CA SER A 184 14.19 9.02 2.20
C SER A 184 13.82 8.08 3.36
N LEU A 185 13.64 6.79 3.08
CA LEU A 185 13.14 5.81 4.04
C LEU A 185 14.12 4.66 4.23
N GLN A 186 14.05 4.02 5.39
CA GLN A 186 14.81 2.81 5.69
C GLN A 186 14.03 1.86 6.59
N TRP A 187 14.31 0.56 6.45
CA TRP A 187 13.80 -0.47 7.33
C TRP A 187 14.79 -0.68 8.49
N THR A 188 14.32 -0.56 9.73
CA THR A 188 15.17 -0.71 10.92
C THR A 188 15.26 -2.16 11.43
N GLY A 189 14.44 -3.06 10.86
CA GLY A 189 14.24 -4.42 11.36
C GLY A 189 12.84 -4.64 11.94
N SER A 190 12.20 -3.58 12.43
CA SER A 190 10.85 -3.64 13.02
C SER A 190 9.89 -2.57 12.50
N GLU A 191 10.41 -1.45 12.02
CA GLU A 191 9.61 -0.29 11.60
C GLU A 191 10.28 0.45 10.43
N VAL A 192 9.52 1.35 9.82
CA VAL A 192 10.05 2.26 8.80
C VAL A 192 10.49 3.53 9.49
N SER A 193 11.71 3.97 9.19
CA SER A 193 12.28 5.21 9.72
C SER A 193 12.66 6.16 8.59
N VAL A 194 12.59 7.46 8.87
CA VAL A 194 13.08 8.52 7.98
C VAL A 194 14.60 8.63 8.16
N ARG A 195 15.34 8.79 7.05
CA ARG A 195 16.79 8.99 7.08
C ARG A 195 17.20 10.41 7.46
#